data_AF-A0A077RAA2-F1
#
_entry.id   AF-A0A077RAA2-F1
#
_cell.length_a   1.000
_cell.length_b   1.000
_cell.length_c   1.000
_cell.angle_alpha   90.00
_cell.angle_beta   90.00
_cell.angle_gamma   90.00
#
_symmetry.space_group_name_H-M   'P 1'
#
loop_
_entity.id
_entity.type
_entity.pdbx_description
1 polymer ?
#
loop_
_entity_poly.entity_id
_entity_poly.type
_entity_poly.pdbx_seq_one_letter_code
_entity_poly.pdbx_strand_id
1 'polypeptide(L)'
;MSGCDSDEPIIQYGEPHAAGRDQRGVLVYSLHDKPTIHWQELMSAFQAYRSAMNPNVVRFHMPAFVQIHHWKGIQAQLQRSFSLAFPDKKPATISFFKHESGYRNIDIETRFDNVPAADIVAAAAQHGWKVGHAPLGSPEFVSFLTDALLHPVQLDNIPLNLMNEFILSLPDFFKHFNHPAIEIRIVDVWEMQRKVRMKSTGATHKATTWLYFGSMIVLIEFTKPLPGLGRIYDVVHDWPGPTTLSADPCVRRTTTFTRTIVTFTTMVMGSRRKTTPATTTAITTQAHMVLESIGRTGRSVPRVFPKPKL
;
A
#
# COMPACT_ATOMS: atom_id res chain seq x y z
N MET A 1 -0.66 -30.45 -24.72
CA MET A 1 -1.61 -29.42 -24.25
C MET A 1 -1.14 -28.11 -24.87
N SER A 2 -1.59 -27.77 -26.09
CA SER A 2 -2.61 -26.74 -26.35
C SER A 2 -2.38 -25.50 -25.46
N GLY A 3 -1.88 -24.35 -25.91
CA GLY A 3 -1.85 -23.75 -27.24
C GLY A 3 -2.73 -22.50 -27.23
N CYS A 4 -2.10 -21.32 -27.22
CA CYS A 4 -2.68 -19.97 -27.35
C CYS A 4 -3.78 -19.58 -26.36
N ASP A 5 -3.40 -18.87 -25.30
CA ASP A 5 -4.17 -17.71 -24.88
C ASP A 5 -3.21 -16.51 -24.91
N SER A 6 -3.62 -15.46 -25.60
CA SER A 6 -2.93 -14.19 -25.58
C SER A 6 -2.97 -13.67 -24.14
N ASP A 7 -1.83 -13.72 -23.45
CA ASP A 7 -1.60 -13.04 -22.15
C ASP A 7 -1.64 -11.51 -22.36
N GLU A 8 -2.78 -11.00 -22.86
CA GLU A 8 -3.03 -9.58 -22.85
C GLU A 8 -3.09 -9.15 -21.40
N PRO A 9 -2.25 -8.19 -20.99
CA PRO A 9 -2.21 -7.77 -19.61
C PRO A 9 -3.56 -7.16 -19.22
N ILE A 10 -4.04 -7.45 -18.01
CA ILE A 10 -5.26 -6.82 -17.49
C ILE A 10 -4.93 -5.35 -17.19
N ILE A 11 -5.56 -4.43 -17.91
CA ILE A 11 -5.36 -2.99 -17.77
C ILE A 11 -6.61 -2.34 -17.18
N GLN A 12 -6.45 -1.55 -16.12
CA GLN A 12 -7.53 -0.77 -15.53
C GLN A 12 -7.14 0.71 -15.48
N TYR A 13 -8.00 1.56 -16.05
CA TYR A 13 -7.78 3.00 -16.11
C TYR A 13 -8.29 3.66 -14.83
N GLY A 14 -7.55 4.64 -14.33
CA GLY A 14 -8.05 5.56 -13.31
C GLY A 14 -8.97 6.61 -13.93
N GLU A 15 -9.49 7.50 -13.08
CA GLU A 15 -10.29 8.63 -13.55
C GLU A 15 -9.48 9.55 -14.47
N PRO A 16 -10.05 10.02 -15.59
CA PRO A 16 -9.39 10.95 -16.48
C PRO A 16 -8.99 12.23 -15.74
N HIS A 17 -7.72 12.63 -15.87
CA HIS A 17 -7.25 13.84 -15.23
C HIS A 17 -7.45 15.03 -16.19
N ALA A 18 -8.04 16.14 -15.73
CA ALA A 18 -8.35 17.30 -16.58
C ALA A 18 -7.14 17.83 -17.38
N ALA A 19 -5.94 17.79 -16.78
CA ALA A 19 -4.68 18.13 -17.44
C ALA A 19 -4.10 17.04 -18.40
N GLY A 20 -4.84 15.97 -18.69
CA GLY A 20 -4.39 14.83 -19.50
C GLY A 20 -3.29 13.97 -18.86
N ARG A 21 -3.15 14.03 -17.53
CA ARG A 21 -2.22 13.24 -16.72
C ARG A 21 -2.86 11.93 -16.27
N ASP A 22 -3.44 11.23 -17.23
CA ASP A 22 -4.21 10.01 -16.97
C ASP A 22 -3.26 8.92 -16.42
N GLN A 23 -3.78 8.12 -15.50
CA GLN A 23 -3.07 7.00 -14.87
C GLN A 23 -3.81 5.70 -15.15
N ARG A 24 -3.08 4.59 -15.22
CA ARG A 24 -3.66 3.25 -15.29
C ARG A 24 -2.78 2.25 -14.55
N GLY A 25 -3.39 1.19 -14.04
CA GLY A 25 -2.72 0.01 -13.54
C GLY A 25 -2.65 -1.04 -14.63
N VAL A 26 -1.50 -1.71 -14.73
CA VAL A 26 -1.32 -2.91 -15.56
C VAL A 26 -1.00 -4.05 -14.60
N LEU A 27 -1.87 -5.05 -14.52
CA LEU A 27 -1.69 -6.20 -13.65
C LEU A 27 -0.62 -7.11 -14.28
N VAL A 28 0.52 -7.23 -13.62
CA VAL A 28 1.69 -8.00 -14.10
C VAL A 28 1.83 -9.34 -13.39
N TYR A 29 1.18 -9.50 -12.24
CA TYR A 29 1.06 -10.76 -11.51
C TYR A 29 -0.28 -10.78 -10.78
N SER A 30 -0.95 -11.93 -10.78
CA SER A 30 -2.11 -12.19 -9.95
C SER A 30 -2.13 -13.65 -9.52
N LEU A 31 -2.43 -13.88 -8.26
CA LEU A 31 -2.59 -15.23 -7.70
C LEU A 31 -3.85 -15.93 -8.22
N HIS A 32 -4.86 -15.16 -8.63
CA HIS A 32 -6.20 -15.66 -8.97
C HIS A 32 -6.59 -15.42 -10.43
N ASP A 33 -5.59 -15.12 -11.29
CA ASP A 33 -5.76 -14.78 -12.71
C ASP A 33 -6.74 -13.60 -12.97
N LYS A 34 -7.04 -12.82 -11.93
CA LYS A 34 -7.92 -11.67 -11.95
C LYS A 34 -7.58 -10.73 -10.80
N PRO A 35 -7.80 -9.41 -10.97
CA PRO A 35 -7.54 -8.47 -9.89
C PRO A 35 -8.41 -8.77 -8.67
N THR A 36 -7.77 -8.87 -7.51
CA THR A 36 -8.44 -9.08 -6.22
C THR A 36 -9.14 -7.81 -5.77
N ILE A 37 -8.49 -6.66 -5.97
CA ILE A 37 -9.04 -5.33 -5.71
C ILE A 37 -8.95 -4.51 -7.00
N HIS A 38 -10.00 -3.74 -7.29
CA HIS A 38 -10.01 -2.86 -8.44
C HIS A 38 -8.96 -1.74 -8.30
N TRP A 39 -8.32 -1.38 -9.41
CA TRP A 39 -7.30 -0.34 -9.47
C TRP A 39 -7.75 0.99 -8.86
N GLN A 40 -9.00 1.41 -9.14
CA GLN A 40 -9.54 2.66 -8.59
C GLN A 40 -9.64 2.62 -7.06
N GLU A 41 -10.01 1.47 -6.48
CA GLU A 41 -10.07 1.29 -5.02
C GLU A 41 -8.66 1.32 -4.41
N LEU A 42 -7.69 0.65 -5.03
CA LEU A 42 -6.27 0.72 -4.63
C LEU A 42 -5.78 2.17 -4.61
N MET A 43 -5.99 2.90 -5.70
CA MET A 43 -5.58 4.31 -5.80
C MET A 43 -6.30 5.20 -4.79
N SER A 44 -7.58 4.95 -4.53
CA SER A 44 -8.35 5.68 -3.52
C SER A 44 -7.79 5.43 -2.12
N ALA A 45 -7.35 4.21 -1.81
CA ALA A 45 -6.70 3.90 -0.54
C ALA A 45 -5.39 4.69 -0.34
N PHE A 46 -4.54 4.80 -1.37
CA PHE A 46 -3.32 5.62 -1.30
C PHE A 46 -3.59 7.12 -1.20
N GLN A 47 -4.65 7.62 -1.83
CA GLN A 47 -5.01 9.04 -1.76
C GLN A 47 -5.62 9.41 -0.41
N ALA A 48 -6.48 8.54 0.12
CA ALA A 48 -7.17 8.80 1.36
C ALA A 48 -6.22 8.63 2.57
N TYR A 49 -5.11 7.87 2.46
CA TYR A 49 -4.33 7.51 3.64
C TYR A 49 -2.83 7.68 3.52
N ARG A 50 -2.27 8.19 4.62
CA ARG A 50 -0.83 8.26 4.83
C ARG A 50 -0.29 7.07 5.62
N SER A 51 -1.13 6.27 6.29
CA SER A 51 -0.68 5.16 7.14
C SER A 51 -1.35 3.85 6.77
N ALA A 52 -0.75 2.75 7.21
CA ALA A 52 -1.35 1.43 7.09
C ALA A 52 -2.67 1.34 7.87
N MET A 53 -3.66 0.71 7.25
CA MET A 53 -5.01 0.58 7.78
C MET A 53 -5.41 -0.88 7.88
N ASN A 54 -6.35 -1.13 8.78
CA ASN A 54 -7.09 -2.38 8.80
C ASN A 54 -8.17 -2.43 7.70
N PRO A 55 -8.60 -3.64 7.28
CA PRO A 55 -9.53 -3.84 6.19
C PRO A 55 -10.98 -3.46 6.52
N ASN A 56 -11.31 -3.20 7.80
CA ASN A 56 -12.64 -2.80 8.25
C ASN A 56 -12.61 -1.39 8.86
N VAL A 57 -12.31 -0.39 8.02
CA VAL A 57 -12.32 1.02 8.41
C VAL A 57 -13.20 1.84 7.50
N VAL A 58 -14.01 2.69 8.10
CA VAL A 58 -14.78 3.72 7.41
C VAL A 58 -14.35 5.08 7.92
N ARG A 59 -14.12 6.01 7.00
CA ARG A 59 -13.79 7.40 7.31
C ARG A 59 -14.91 8.32 6.92
N PHE A 60 -15.21 9.22 7.84
CA PHE A 60 -16.18 10.29 7.65
C PHE A 60 -15.53 11.65 7.86
N HIS A 61 -16.03 12.65 7.15
CA HIS A 61 -15.65 14.03 7.38
C HIS A 61 -16.31 14.54 8.67
N MET A 62 -15.51 15.10 9.57
CA MET A 62 -16.03 15.67 10.81
C MET A 62 -16.60 17.07 10.56
N PRO A 63 -17.80 17.39 11.06
CA PRO A 63 -18.36 18.73 10.90
C PRO A 63 -17.45 19.83 11.49
N ALA A 64 -17.30 20.95 10.78
CA ALA A 64 -16.35 22.00 11.12
C ALA A 64 -16.59 22.65 12.50
N PHE A 65 -17.84 22.66 12.98
CA PHE A 65 -18.20 23.21 14.28
C PHE A 65 -17.73 22.35 15.47
N VAL A 66 -17.34 21.09 15.23
CA VAL A 66 -16.92 20.16 16.28
C VAL A 66 -15.55 20.55 16.81
N GLN A 67 -15.50 21.03 18.04
CA GLN A 67 -14.25 21.42 18.70
C GLN A 67 -13.53 20.21 19.31
N ILE A 68 -12.19 20.31 19.44
CA ILE A 68 -11.33 19.23 19.94
C ILE A 68 -11.73 18.76 21.35
N HIS A 69 -12.14 19.68 22.22
CA HIS A 69 -12.54 19.32 23.59
C HIS A 69 -13.82 18.46 23.64
N HIS A 70 -14.63 18.45 22.58
CA HIS A 70 -15.81 17.58 22.47
C HIS A 70 -15.49 16.18 21.95
N TRP A 71 -14.26 15.89 21.51
CA TRP A 71 -13.91 14.63 20.86
C TRP A 71 -14.19 13.42 21.74
N LYS A 72 -13.88 13.47 23.04
CA LYS A 72 -14.17 12.35 23.96
C LYS A 72 -15.67 12.05 24.07
N GLY A 73 -16.51 13.08 24.15
CA GLY A 73 -17.96 12.92 24.21
C GLY A 73 -18.53 12.33 22.92
N ILE A 74 -18.03 12.80 21.77
CA ILE A 74 -18.39 12.26 20.45
C ILE A 74 -17.90 10.83 20.28
N GLN A 75 -16.70 10.51 20.76
CA GLN A 75 -16.16 9.15 20.76
C GLN A 75 -17.11 8.20 21.48
N ALA A 76 -17.52 8.56 22.70
CA ALA A 76 -18.46 7.76 23.49
C ALA A 76 -19.83 7.65 22.82
N GLN A 77 -20.32 8.74 22.21
CA GLN A 77 -21.57 8.74 21.43
C GLN A 77 -21.50 7.72 20.27
N LEU A 78 -20.45 7.79 19.45
CA LEU A 78 -20.28 6.90 18.30
C LEU A 78 -20.04 5.44 18.73
N GLN A 79 -19.26 5.21 19.78
CA GLN A 79 -19.07 3.87 20.36
C GLN A 79 -20.40 3.28 20.83
N ARG A 80 -21.23 4.08 21.51
CA ARG A 80 -22.57 3.65 21.93
C ARG A 80 -23.47 3.35 20.73
N SER A 81 -23.49 4.21 19.71
CA SER A 81 -24.25 3.98 18.47
C SER A 81 -23.82 2.70 17.77
N PHE A 82 -22.51 2.44 17.71
CA PHE A 82 -21.97 1.19 17.17
C PHE A 82 -22.44 -0.03 17.96
N SER A 83 -22.30 -0.02 19.29
CA SER A 83 -22.72 -1.14 20.14
C SER A 83 -24.23 -1.40 20.10
N LEU A 84 -25.05 -0.38 19.89
CA LEU A 84 -26.49 -0.54 19.70
C LEU A 84 -26.83 -1.21 18.36
N ALA A 85 -26.11 -0.87 17.30
CA ALA A 85 -26.30 -1.49 15.97
C ALA A 85 -25.75 -2.92 15.92
N PHE A 86 -24.73 -3.24 16.71
CA PHE A 86 -24.03 -4.51 16.70
C PHE A 86 -23.82 -5.08 18.12
N PRO A 87 -24.90 -5.53 18.81
CA PRO A 87 -24.84 -5.90 20.23
C PRO A 87 -23.92 -7.07 20.54
N ASP A 88 -23.78 -8.03 19.61
CA ASP A 88 -22.98 -9.24 19.79
C ASP A 88 -21.55 -9.11 19.24
N LYS A 89 -21.16 -7.91 18.83
CA LYS A 89 -19.86 -7.64 18.20
C LYS A 89 -18.92 -6.91 19.14
N LYS A 90 -17.61 -7.03 18.87
CA LYS A 90 -16.61 -6.28 19.62
C LYS A 90 -16.77 -4.78 19.34
N PRO A 91 -16.56 -3.89 20.34
CA PRO A 91 -16.64 -2.45 20.13
C PRO A 91 -15.67 -1.97 19.04
N ALA A 92 -16.11 -0.99 18.24
CA ALA A 92 -15.24 -0.31 17.30
C ALA A 92 -14.22 0.60 18.01
N THR A 93 -13.05 0.73 17.39
CA THR A 93 -12.10 1.80 17.69
C THR A 93 -12.55 3.05 16.92
N ILE A 94 -12.81 4.13 17.65
CA ILE A 94 -13.15 5.43 17.06
C ILE A 94 -11.95 6.36 17.23
N SER A 95 -11.42 6.87 16.13
CA SER A 95 -10.22 7.71 16.11
C SER A 95 -10.52 9.04 15.42
N PHE A 96 -9.96 10.13 15.96
CA PHE A 96 -10.07 11.46 15.39
C PHE A 96 -8.69 11.98 15.05
N PHE A 97 -8.55 12.60 13.89
CA PHE A 97 -7.30 13.24 13.52
C PHE A 97 -7.59 14.44 12.60
N LYS A 98 -6.60 15.32 12.54
CA LYS A 98 -6.63 16.51 11.70
C LYS A 98 -5.67 16.28 10.54
N HIS A 99 -6.17 16.35 9.32
CA HIS A 99 -5.34 16.34 8.12
C HIS A 99 -4.56 17.66 8.02
N GLU A 100 -3.41 17.65 7.35
CA GLU A 100 -2.55 18.85 7.19
C GLU A 100 -3.28 20.00 6.49
N SER A 101 -4.22 19.68 5.61
CA SER A 101 -5.11 20.67 4.96
C SER A 101 -6.11 21.33 5.90
N GLY A 102 -6.17 20.92 7.17
CA GLY A 102 -7.05 21.47 8.18
C GLY A 102 -8.38 20.72 8.36
N TYR A 103 -8.73 19.81 7.44
CA TYR A 103 -9.89 18.93 7.58
C TYR A 103 -9.73 18.01 8.78
N ARG A 104 -10.87 17.66 9.39
CA ARG A 104 -10.92 16.79 10.56
C ARG A 104 -11.75 15.60 10.18
N ASN A 105 -11.26 14.41 10.49
CA ASN A 105 -11.88 13.17 10.05
C ASN A 105 -12.09 12.24 11.24
N ILE A 106 -13.04 11.32 11.06
CA ILE A 106 -13.42 10.30 12.02
C ILE A 106 -13.21 8.96 11.35
N ASP A 107 -12.32 8.14 11.91
CA ASP A 107 -12.16 6.75 11.51
C ASP A 107 -12.93 5.85 12.49
N ILE A 108 -13.81 5.02 11.94
CA ILE A 108 -14.51 3.95 12.64
C ILE A 108 -13.92 2.63 12.18
N GLU A 109 -13.15 2.01 13.05
CA GLU A 109 -12.35 0.82 12.75
C GLU A 109 -12.81 -0.38 13.58
N THR A 110 -12.89 -1.55 12.94
CA THR A 110 -12.98 -2.82 13.64
C THR A 110 -11.91 -3.80 13.17
N ARG A 111 -11.72 -4.89 13.93
CA ARG A 111 -10.87 -6.00 13.48
C ARG A 111 -11.42 -6.61 12.19
N PHE A 112 -10.54 -7.21 11.40
CA PHE A 112 -10.91 -7.84 10.12
C PHE A 112 -12.00 -8.92 10.29
N ASP A 113 -12.03 -9.61 11.43
CA ASP A 113 -12.96 -10.69 11.77
C ASP A 113 -14.24 -10.21 12.48
N ASN A 114 -14.51 -8.90 12.58
CA ASN A 114 -15.61 -8.35 13.39
C ASN A 114 -16.81 -7.87 12.56
N VAL A 115 -16.80 -6.60 12.13
CA VAL A 115 -17.88 -5.97 11.35
C VAL A 115 -17.27 -5.37 10.08
N PRO A 116 -17.67 -5.87 8.89
CA PRO A 116 -17.23 -5.35 7.61
C PRO A 116 -17.48 -3.85 7.46
N ALA A 117 -16.62 -3.14 6.74
CA ALA A 117 -16.76 -1.70 6.53
C ALA A 117 -18.10 -1.30 5.88
N ALA A 118 -18.60 -2.10 4.93
CA ALA A 118 -19.91 -1.87 4.30
C ALA A 118 -21.07 -1.89 5.32
N ASP A 119 -21.03 -2.80 6.28
CA ASP A 119 -22.08 -2.91 7.31
C ASP A 119 -22.04 -1.71 8.26
N ILE A 120 -20.84 -1.19 8.55
CA ILE A 120 -20.69 0.06 9.33
C ILE A 120 -21.34 1.23 8.59
N VAL A 121 -21.12 1.36 7.29
CA VAL A 121 -21.75 2.41 6.45
C VAL A 121 -23.28 2.26 6.47
N ALA A 122 -23.78 1.05 6.24
CA ALA A 122 -25.21 0.76 6.23
C ALA A 122 -25.86 1.08 7.58
N ALA A 123 -25.26 0.63 8.69
CA ALA A 123 -25.75 0.89 10.04
C ALA A 123 -25.71 2.39 10.38
N ALA A 124 -24.65 3.11 10.00
CA ALA A 124 -24.55 4.54 10.23
C ALA A 124 -25.66 5.31 9.52
N ALA A 125 -25.99 4.94 8.28
CA ALA A 125 -27.09 5.54 7.53
C ALA A 125 -28.46 5.15 8.11
N GLN A 126 -28.71 3.85 8.32
CA GLN A 126 -30.01 3.33 8.78
C GLN A 126 -30.38 3.82 10.18
N HIS A 127 -29.41 3.86 11.10
CA HIS A 127 -29.63 4.31 12.48
C HIS A 127 -29.35 5.81 12.66
N GLY A 128 -29.04 6.54 11.57
CA GLY A 128 -28.84 7.98 11.58
C GLY A 128 -27.78 8.44 12.58
N TRP A 129 -26.59 7.84 12.53
CA TRP A 129 -25.50 8.17 13.46
C TRP A 129 -25.13 9.65 13.36
N LYS A 130 -24.79 10.25 14.51
CA LYS A 130 -24.56 11.69 14.65
C LYS A 130 -23.26 12.01 15.34
N VAL A 131 -22.75 13.19 15.03
CA VAL A 131 -21.62 13.83 15.70
C VAL A 131 -22.17 15.10 16.36
N GLY A 132 -22.45 15.03 17.67
CA GLY A 132 -23.25 16.04 18.34
C GLY A 132 -24.66 16.05 17.78
N HIS A 133 -25.07 17.17 17.16
CA HIS A 133 -26.41 17.33 16.58
C HIS A 133 -26.48 17.08 15.06
N ALA A 134 -25.34 17.01 14.38
CA ALA A 134 -25.29 16.80 12.93
C ALA A 134 -25.19 15.31 12.57
N PRO A 135 -25.79 14.86 11.46
CA PRO A 135 -25.56 13.52 10.93
C PRO A 135 -24.10 13.32 10.55
N LEU A 136 -23.62 12.08 10.61
CA LEU A 136 -22.25 11.70 10.25
C LEU A 136 -21.94 11.95 8.77
N GLY A 137 -22.96 11.90 7.90
CA GLY A 137 -22.86 12.14 6.46
C GLY A 137 -22.42 10.91 5.66
N SER A 138 -22.07 11.12 4.39
CA SER A 138 -21.51 10.07 3.52
C SER A 138 -20.06 9.77 3.90
N PRO A 139 -19.61 8.51 3.78
CA PRO A 139 -18.21 8.18 4.00
C PRO A 139 -17.33 8.85 2.94
N GLU A 140 -16.21 9.40 3.37
CA GLU A 140 -15.13 9.88 2.50
C GLU A 140 -14.31 8.69 1.97
N PHE A 141 -14.20 7.64 2.80
CA PHE A 141 -13.52 6.41 2.42
C PHE A 141 -14.15 5.21 3.12
N VAL A 142 -14.15 4.10 2.38
CA VAL A 142 -14.50 2.77 2.87
C VAL A 142 -13.34 1.86 2.47
N SER A 143 -12.81 1.11 3.43
CA SER A 143 -11.76 0.13 3.17
C SER A 143 -12.25 -0.98 2.23
N PHE A 144 -11.30 -1.79 1.75
CA PHE A 144 -11.58 -2.85 0.78
C PHE A 144 -12.68 -3.79 1.24
N LEU A 145 -13.63 -4.07 0.35
CA LEU A 145 -14.78 -4.95 0.61
C LEU A 145 -14.37 -6.41 0.44
N THR A 146 -13.48 -6.89 1.30
CA THR A 146 -12.96 -8.25 1.29
C THR A 146 -12.96 -8.84 2.70
N ASP A 147 -13.07 -10.16 2.77
CA ASP A 147 -12.87 -10.96 3.98
C ASP A 147 -11.38 -11.25 4.27
N ALA A 148 -10.52 -11.04 3.28
CA ALA A 148 -9.08 -11.23 3.41
C ALA A 148 -8.42 -10.02 4.08
N LEU A 149 -7.38 -10.30 4.87
CA LEU A 149 -6.57 -9.27 5.51
C LEU A 149 -5.54 -8.74 4.50
N LEU A 150 -5.99 -7.83 3.64
CA LEU A 150 -5.18 -7.26 2.56
C LEU A 150 -4.54 -5.93 2.93
N HIS A 151 -3.34 -5.68 2.41
CA HIS A 151 -2.65 -4.40 2.52
C HIS A 151 -1.97 -4.03 1.18
N PRO A 152 -2.18 -2.83 0.64
CA PRO A 152 -1.49 -2.40 -0.57
C PRO A 152 -0.18 -1.71 -0.19
N VAL A 153 0.90 -2.04 -0.91
CA VAL A 153 2.24 -1.49 -0.71
C VAL A 153 2.69 -0.83 -2.00
N GLN A 154 2.97 0.48 -1.96
CA GLN A 154 3.56 1.17 -3.10
C GLN A 154 5.08 1.17 -3.00
N LEU A 155 5.72 0.67 -4.06
CA LEU A 155 7.17 0.56 -4.21
C LEU A 155 7.59 1.46 -5.37
N ASP A 156 8.41 2.46 -5.08
CA ASP A 156 8.84 3.46 -6.04
C ASP A 156 10.32 3.27 -6.44
N ASN A 157 10.69 3.87 -7.56
CA ASN A 157 12.03 3.86 -8.15
C ASN A 157 12.50 2.47 -8.60
N ILE A 158 11.60 1.62 -9.10
CA ILE A 158 11.97 0.31 -9.66
C ILE A 158 12.33 0.48 -11.15
N PRO A 159 13.57 0.17 -11.58
CA PRO A 159 13.97 0.29 -12.98
C PRO A 159 13.21 -0.70 -13.87
N LEU A 160 12.76 -0.23 -15.03
CA LEU A 160 12.00 -1.05 -15.98
C LEU A 160 12.75 -2.34 -16.36
N ASN A 161 14.07 -2.28 -16.53
CA ASN A 161 14.89 -3.42 -16.91
C ASN A 161 15.09 -4.46 -15.79
N LEU A 162 14.73 -4.14 -14.55
CA LEU A 162 14.81 -5.04 -13.40
C LEU A 162 13.44 -5.50 -12.89
N MET A 163 12.35 -5.08 -13.54
CA MET A 163 10.99 -5.30 -13.04
C MET A 163 10.66 -6.78 -12.80
N ASN A 164 10.95 -7.65 -13.77
CA ASN A 164 10.65 -9.08 -13.64
C ASN A 164 11.47 -9.75 -12.53
N GLU A 165 12.76 -9.43 -12.45
CA GLU A 165 13.63 -9.93 -11.38
C GLU A 165 13.15 -9.44 -10.01
N PHE A 166 12.74 -8.18 -9.93
CA PHE A 166 12.18 -7.60 -8.71
C PHE A 166 10.89 -8.31 -8.29
N ILE A 167 9.94 -8.54 -9.22
CA ILE A 167 8.68 -9.27 -8.95
C ILE A 167 8.97 -10.66 -8.37
N LEU A 168 9.91 -11.40 -8.99
CA LEU A 168 10.29 -12.73 -8.52
C LEU A 168 10.95 -12.70 -7.13
N SER A 169 11.62 -11.59 -6.78
CA SER A 169 12.26 -11.41 -5.47
C SER A 169 11.32 -10.95 -4.36
N LEU A 170 10.09 -10.49 -4.67
CA LEU A 170 9.15 -9.93 -3.68
C LEU A 170 8.89 -10.85 -2.48
N PRO A 171 8.65 -12.17 -2.65
CA PRO A 171 8.41 -13.04 -1.49
C PRO A 171 9.59 -13.03 -0.51
N ASP A 172 10.82 -13.12 -1.01
CA ASP A 172 12.01 -13.11 -0.15
C ASP A 172 12.28 -11.73 0.42
N PHE A 173 12.07 -10.67 -0.37
CA PHE A 173 12.18 -9.29 0.08
C PHE A 173 11.35 -9.03 1.34
N PHE A 174 10.06 -9.36 1.34
CA PHE A 174 9.22 -9.12 2.51
C PHE A 174 9.51 -10.06 3.69
N LYS A 175 10.04 -11.27 3.48
CA LYS A 175 10.47 -12.15 4.59
C LYS A 175 11.50 -11.48 5.50
N HIS A 176 12.31 -10.54 4.98
CA HIS A 176 13.32 -9.83 5.78
C HIS A 176 12.72 -8.85 6.79
N PHE A 177 11.50 -8.38 6.56
CA PHE A 177 10.86 -7.35 7.40
C PHE A 177 9.80 -7.92 8.33
N ASN A 178 9.42 -9.17 8.13
CA ASN A 178 8.32 -9.77 8.88
C ASN A 178 8.84 -10.59 10.07
N HIS A 179 8.13 -10.44 11.19
CA HIS A 179 8.30 -11.36 12.31
C HIS A 179 7.98 -12.79 11.85
N PRO A 180 8.71 -13.85 12.30
CA PRO A 180 8.50 -15.22 11.84
C PRO A 180 7.08 -15.78 12.05
N ALA A 181 6.33 -15.21 13.01
CA ALA A 181 4.94 -15.56 13.26
C ALA A 181 3.95 -14.99 12.22
N ILE A 182 4.38 -14.01 11.43
CA ILE A 182 3.59 -13.33 10.42
C ILE A 182 3.90 -13.99 9.09
N GLU A 183 2.85 -14.51 8.46
CA GLU A 183 2.93 -15.10 7.14
C GLU A 183 2.17 -14.20 6.16
N ILE A 184 2.85 -13.87 5.07
CA ILE A 184 2.29 -13.04 4.02
C ILE A 184 2.32 -13.79 2.70
N ARG A 185 1.39 -13.41 1.82
CA ARG A 185 1.31 -13.89 0.45
C ARG A 185 1.16 -12.72 -0.49
N ILE A 186 1.90 -12.73 -1.60
CA ILE A 186 1.70 -11.75 -2.67
C ILE A 186 0.46 -12.17 -3.45
N VAL A 187 -0.50 -11.27 -3.55
CA VAL A 187 -1.78 -11.54 -4.21
C VAL A 187 -1.77 -10.96 -5.61
N ASP A 188 -1.54 -9.65 -5.71
CA ASP A 188 -1.49 -8.95 -6.98
C ASP A 188 -0.27 -8.05 -7.06
N VAL A 189 0.26 -7.85 -8.26
CA VAL A 189 1.26 -6.85 -8.55
C VAL A 189 0.82 -6.02 -9.74
N TRP A 190 0.77 -4.72 -9.54
CA TRP A 190 0.37 -3.74 -10.54
C TRP A 190 1.53 -2.84 -10.91
N GLU A 191 1.78 -2.70 -12.20
CA GLU A 191 2.60 -1.65 -12.77
C GLU A 191 1.79 -0.36 -12.89
N MET A 192 2.31 0.75 -12.39
CA MET A 192 1.69 2.06 -12.58
C MET A 192 2.20 2.73 -13.87
N GLN A 193 1.29 3.02 -14.78
CA GLN A 193 1.59 3.73 -16.03
C GLN A 193 0.93 5.11 -16.06
N ARG A 194 1.62 6.06 -16.71
CA ARG A 194 1.10 7.41 -16.97
C ARG A 194 1.05 7.70 -18.45
N LYS A 195 0.01 8.43 -18.84
CA LYS A 195 -0.13 8.91 -20.22
C LYS A 195 0.77 10.11 -20.45
N VAL A 196 1.60 10.03 -21.48
CA VAL A 196 2.54 11.09 -21.87
C VAL A 196 2.27 11.48 -23.31
N ARG A 197 2.28 12.80 -23.58
CA ARG A 197 2.19 13.36 -24.93
C ARG A 197 3.60 13.57 -25.47
N MET A 198 4.00 12.80 -26.47
CA MET A 198 5.29 12.97 -27.13
C MET A 198 5.14 13.91 -28.33
N LYS A 199 6.06 14.87 -28.44
CA LYS A 199 6.21 15.66 -29.66
C LYS A 199 7.06 14.83 -30.62
N SER A 200 6.43 14.16 -31.58
CA SER A 200 7.18 13.51 -32.66
C SER A 200 7.72 14.59 -33.59
N THR A 201 9.04 14.60 -33.80
CA THR A 201 9.71 15.49 -34.75
C THR A 201 9.22 15.18 -36.16
N GLY A 202 8.36 16.04 -36.71
CA GLY A 202 7.85 15.94 -38.08
C GLY A 202 6.41 15.45 -38.23
N ALA A 203 5.73 15.01 -37.16
CA ALA A 203 4.32 14.68 -37.22
C ALA A 203 3.45 15.87 -36.79
N THR A 204 2.46 16.24 -37.60
CA THR A 204 1.42 17.22 -37.27
C THR A 204 0.53 16.77 -36.11
N HIS A 205 0.51 15.47 -35.79
CA HIS A 205 -0.28 14.89 -34.72
C HIS A 205 0.57 14.55 -33.48
N LYS A 206 0.12 15.02 -32.30
CA LYS A 206 0.70 14.63 -31.01
C LYS A 206 0.29 13.18 -30.69
N ALA A 207 1.24 12.25 -30.73
CA ALA A 207 1.00 10.89 -30.27
C ALA A 207 0.95 10.84 -28.74
N THR A 208 -0.07 10.18 -28.18
CA THR A 208 -0.13 9.83 -26.76
C THR A 208 0.36 8.41 -26.57
N THR A 209 1.28 8.20 -25.64
CA THR A 209 1.76 6.87 -25.25
C THR A 209 1.64 6.69 -23.75
N TRP A 210 1.51 5.45 -23.30
CA TRP A 210 1.55 5.09 -21.89
C TRP A 210 2.97 4.65 -21.54
N LEU A 211 3.54 5.26 -20.51
CA LEU A 211 4.87 4.93 -20.03
C LEU A 211 4.79 4.42 -18.60
N TYR A 212 5.61 3.42 -18.31
CA TYR A 212 5.90 3.02 -16.94
C TYR A 212 6.43 4.20 -16.13
N PHE A 213 5.88 4.39 -14.93
CA PHE A 213 6.20 5.54 -14.09
C PHE A 213 7.22 5.23 -12.97
N GLY A 214 7.87 4.06 -13.00
CA GLY A 214 8.86 3.69 -11.98
C GLY A 214 8.25 3.26 -10.65
N SER A 215 6.94 3.04 -10.60
CA SER A 215 6.20 2.68 -9.39
C SER A 215 5.38 1.41 -9.62
N MET A 216 5.34 0.56 -8.61
CA MET A 216 4.50 -0.63 -8.58
C MET A 216 3.67 -0.67 -7.30
N ILE A 217 2.49 -1.27 -7.38
CA ILE A 217 1.64 -1.55 -6.23
C ILE A 217 1.63 -3.06 -6.03
N VAL A 218 2.06 -3.50 -4.85
CA VAL A 218 2.02 -4.90 -4.44
C VAL A 218 0.91 -5.06 -3.41
N LEU A 219 -0.08 -5.88 -3.73
CA LEU A 219 -1.13 -6.24 -2.80
C LEU A 219 -0.69 -7.49 -2.05
N ILE A 220 -0.56 -7.37 -0.73
CA ILE A 220 -0.21 -8.50 0.14
C ILE A 220 -1.42 -8.93 0.94
N GLU A 221 -1.46 -10.21 1.26
CA GLU A 221 -2.41 -10.81 2.19
C GLU A 221 -1.66 -11.35 3.40
N PHE A 222 -2.18 -11.08 4.59
CA PHE A 222 -1.73 -11.73 5.81
C PHE A 222 -2.54 -13.02 6.00
N THR A 223 -1.91 -14.17 5.80
CA THR A 223 -2.58 -15.47 5.84
C THR A 223 -2.80 -16.00 7.26
N LYS A 224 -2.19 -15.34 8.25
CA LYS A 224 -2.35 -15.62 9.68
C LYS A 224 -2.89 -14.40 10.42
N PRO A 225 -3.62 -14.60 11.53
CA PRO A 225 -4.04 -13.50 12.39
C PRO A 225 -2.84 -12.66 12.85
N LEU A 226 -2.99 -11.34 12.80
CA LEU A 226 -1.95 -10.43 13.25
C LEU A 226 -1.78 -10.48 14.77
N PRO A 227 -0.54 -10.29 15.28
CA PRO A 227 -0.28 -10.27 16.71
C PRO A 227 -0.96 -9.08 17.41
N GLY A 228 -1.04 -9.15 18.75
CA GLY A 228 -1.50 -8.03 19.58
C GLY A 228 -2.95 -7.64 19.32
N LEU A 229 -3.18 -6.37 18.96
CA LEU A 229 -4.51 -5.82 18.67
C LEU A 229 -5.03 -6.21 17.28
N GLY A 230 -4.22 -6.92 16.50
CA GLY A 230 -4.60 -7.37 15.17
C GLY A 230 -4.57 -6.25 14.13
N ARG A 231 -3.64 -5.29 14.25
CA ARG A 231 -3.55 -4.14 13.35
C ARG A 231 -2.41 -4.30 12.34
N ILE A 232 -2.70 -4.03 11.07
CA ILE A 232 -1.68 -4.03 10.01
C ILE A 232 -0.56 -3.03 10.35
N TYR A 233 -0.92 -1.87 10.91
CA TYR A 233 0.04 -0.86 11.35
C TYR A 233 1.13 -1.42 12.27
N ASP A 234 0.75 -2.28 13.22
CA ASP A 234 1.68 -2.85 14.20
C ASP A 234 2.74 -3.76 13.54
N VAL A 235 2.50 -4.20 12.30
CA VAL A 235 3.44 -5.00 11.51
C VAL A 235 4.29 -4.13 10.59
N VAL A 236 3.63 -3.24 9.85
CA VAL A 236 4.29 -2.55 8.72
C VAL A 236 4.96 -1.25 9.12
N HIS A 237 4.75 -0.75 10.34
CA HIS A 237 5.43 0.45 10.83
C HIS A 237 6.96 0.29 10.94
N ASP A 238 7.43 -0.96 11.11
CA ASP A 238 8.85 -1.32 11.16
C ASP A 238 9.45 -1.58 9.77
N TRP A 239 8.61 -1.61 8.73
CA TRP A 239 9.11 -1.76 7.37
C TRP A 239 9.90 -0.51 6.98
N PRO A 240 11.00 -0.66 6.22
CA PRO A 240 11.85 0.46 5.85
C PRO A 240 11.05 1.50 5.08
N GLY A 241 10.62 2.56 5.75
CA GLY A 241 9.90 3.66 5.12
C GLY A 241 10.85 4.61 4.35
N PRO A 242 10.28 5.60 3.64
CA PRO A 242 11.07 6.56 2.89
C PRO A 242 11.89 7.48 3.83
N THR A 243 11.51 7.58 5.09
CA THR A 243 12.06 8.54 6.07
C THR A 243 13.21 8.00 6.95
N THR A 244 13.60 6.73 6.85
CA THR A 244 14.74 6.19 7.62
C THR A 244 16.07 6.12 6.84
N LEU A 245 16.14 6.68 5.64
CA LEU A 245 17.42 7.02 4.99
C LEU A 245 17.99 8.38 5.48
N SER A 246 17.66 8.78 6.70
CA SER A 246 18.35 9.86 7.41
C SER A 246 19.65 9.33 8.04
N ALA A 247 20.72 9.34 7.25
CA ALA A 247 22.10 9.59 7.69
C ALA A 247 22.61 8.94 9.00
N ASP A 248 22.30 7.66 9.26
CA ASP A 248 23.00 6.90 10.30
C ASP A 248 24.06 5.97 9.66
N PRO A 249 25.37 6.23 9.81
CA PRO A 249 26.41 5.54 9.06
C PRO A 249 26.71 4.09 9.51
N CYS A 250 26.01 3.55 10.52
CA CYS A 250 26.42 2.30 11.17
C CYS A 250 25.66 1.01 10.82
N VAL A 251 24.65 1.02 9.94
CA VAL A 251 24.01 -0.24 9.49
C VAL A 251 24.12 -0.39 7.97
N ARG A 252 25.34 -0.67 7.51
CA ARG A 252 25.59 -1.24 6.17
C ARG A 252 25.51 -2.76 6.27
N ARG A 253 24.32 -3.33 6.05
CA ARG A 253 24.21 -4.71 5.57
C ARG A 253 23.90 -4.67 4.08
N THR A 254 24.94 -4.94 3.31
CA THR A 254 24.96 -5.00 1.86
C THR A 254 24.37 -6.33 1.41
N THR A 255 23.10 -6.36 1.00
CA THR A 255 22.65 -7.31 -0.02
C THR A 255 22.84 -6.61 -1.37
N THR A 256 23.81 -7.08 -2.14
CA THR A 256 24.26 -6.47 -3.39
C THR A 256 23.23 -6.68 -4.50
N PHE A 257 22.11 -5.97 -4.46
CA PHE A 257 21.47 -5.46 -5.66
C PHE A 257 22.20 -4.17 -6.01
N THR A 258 22.71 -4.04 -7.23
CA THR A 258 23.45 -2.87 -7.69
C THR A 258 22.58 -1.61 -7.57
N ARG A 259 22.74 -0.90 -6.43
CA ARG A 259 22.20 0.43 -6.05
C ARG A 259 21.01 0.93 -6.88
N THR A 260 19.87 0.27 -6.71
CA THR A 260 18.58 0.92 -6.88
C THR A 260 18.02 1.13 -5.48
N ILE A 261 17.85 2.38 -5.06
CA ILE A 261 17.18 2.71 -3.80
C ILE A 261 15.69 2.51 -4.04
N VAL A 262 15.19 1.31 -3.76
CA VAL A 262 13.74 1.08 -3.71
C VAL A 262 13.21 1.91 -2.56
N THR A 263 12.38 2.90 -2.90
CA THR A 263 11.76 3.75 -1.90
C THR A 263 10.40 3.15 -1.59
N PHE A 264 10.21 2.74 -0.35
CA PHE A 264 8.87 2.42 0.12
C PHE A 264 8.16 3.72 0.41
N THR A 265 6.91 3.84 0.00
CA THR A 265 6.05 4.89 0.54
C THR A 265 5.15 4.25 1.61
N THR A 266 5.68 4.12 2.83
CA THR A 266 4.93 3.89 4.07
C THR A 266 5.10 5.13 4.96
N MET A 267 4.06 5.96 5.09
CA MET A 267 4.17 7.22 5.83
C MET A 267 3.83 7.01 7.31
N VAL A 268 4.86 7.06 8.16
CA VAL A 268 4.72 6.97 9.63
C VAL A 268 4.68 8.37 10.23
N MET A 269 3.61 8.72 10.95
CA MET A 269 3.55 10.00 11.67
C MET A 269 4.27 9.92 13.01
N GLY A 270 5.45 10.56 13.10
CA GLY A 270 6.15 10.79 14.36
C GLY A 270 5.47 11.89 15.20
N SER A 271 5.01 11.54 16.40
CA SER A 271 4.63 12.51 17.44
C SER A 271 5.88 13.17 18.01
N ARG A 272 6.08 14.47 17.76
CA ARG A 272 7.20 15.22 18.34
C ARG A 272 7.01 15.40 19.85
N ARG A 273 7.67 14.57 20.66
CA ARG A 273 8.09 14.96 22.03
C ARG A 273 9.53 15.45 22.00
N LYS A 274 9.75 16.65 22.53
CA LYS A 274 11.09 17.20 22.80
C LYS A 274 11.64 16.54 24.07
N THR A 275 12.76 15.81 23.96
CA THR A 275 13.65 15.53 25.08
C THR A 275 15.11 15.55 24.62
N THR A 276 15.96 16.12 25.48
CA THR A 276 17.40 16.45 25.40
C THR A 276 18.31 15.23 25.16
N PRO A 277 19.57 15.40 24.70
CA PRO A 277 20.42 14.29 24.31
C PRO A 277 21.22 13.72 25.49
N ALA A 278 21.32 12.39 25.56
CA ALA A 278 22.29 11.69 26.39
C ALA A 278 23.25 10.91 25.48
N THR A 279 24.54 11.05 25.75
CA THR A 279 25.68 10.38 25.10
C THR A 279 25.62 8.88 25.36
N THR A 280 25.80 8.03 24.35
CA THR A 280 26.05 6.59 24.55
C THR A 280 27.06 6.06 23.54
N THR A 281 28.08 5.41 24.10
CA THR A 281 29.26 4.78 23.51
C THR A 281 28.89 3.56 22.67
N ALA A 282 29.48 3.42 21.47
CA ALA A 282 29.30 2.26 20.61
C ALA A 282 30.31 1.14 20.94
N ILE A 283 29.81 -0.10 21.04
CA ILE A 283 30.61 -1.34 21.03
C ILE A 283 30.36 -2.02 19.69
N THR A 284 31.43 -2.30 18.95
CA THR A 284 31.40 -2.96 17.64
C THR A 284 31.60 -4.47 17.81
N THR A 285 30.77 -5.29 17.18
CA THR A 285 31.06 -6.72 16.97
C THR A 285 30.74 -7.07 15.51
N GLN A 286 31.75 -7.56 14.79
CA GLN A 286 31.67 -8.00 13.40
C GLN A 286 31.26 -9.47 13.31
N ALA A 287 30.41 -9.80 12.33
CA ALA A 287 30.28 -11.15 11.79
C ALA A 287 30.19 -11.05 10.27
N HIS A 288 31.09 -11.75 9.59
CA HIS A 288 31.17 -11.90 8.13
C HIS A 288 30.35 -13.12 7.69
N MET A 289 29.62 -12.99 6.57
CA MET A 289 29.26 -14.15 5.76
C MET A 289 29.34 -13.78 4.29
N VAL A 290 30.10 -14.61 3.56
CA VAL A 290 30.42 -14.52 2.14
C VAL A 290 29.48 -15.44 1.37
N LEU A 291 29.04 -15.03 0.19
CA LEU A 291 28.50 -15.94 -0.83
C LEU A 291 29.42 -15.85 -2.06
N GLU A 292 30.17 -16.93 -2.29
CA GLU A 292 31.07 -17.12 -3.41
C GLU A 292 30.28 -17.33 -4.70
N SER A 293 30.66 -16.61 -5.76
CA SER A 293 30.21 -16.88 -7.12
C SER A 293 30.95 -18.10 -7.67
N ILE A 294 30.23 -19.12 -8.16
CA ILE A 294 30.80 -20.10 -9.07
C ILE A 294 30.69 -19.52 -10.48
N GLY A 295 31.75 -18.85 -10.92
CA GLY A 295 32.00 -18.54 -12.32
C GLY A 295 33.01 -19.50 -12.90
N ARG A 296 32.65 -20.22 -13.97
CA ARG A 296 33.62 -20.76 -14.95
C ARG A 296 33.07 -20.65 -16.38
N THR A 297 33.62 -19.64 -17.07
CA THR A 297 34.16 -19.65 -18.45
C THR A 297 33.45 -20.45 -19.55
N GLY A 298 33.04 -19.75 -20.62
CA GLY A 298 32.73 -20.37 -21.91
C GLY A 298 32.48 -19.39 -23.05
N ARG A 299 33.57 -18.99 -23.73
CA ARG A 299 33.75 -18.54 -25.13
C ARG A 299 32.57 -17.87 -25.88
N SER A 300 32.90 -16.68 -26.41
CA SER A 300 32.19 -15.96 -27.47
C SER A 300 32.12 -16.75 -28.78
N VAL A 301 30.92 -16.83 -29.36
CA VAL A 301 30.68 -17.24 -30.76
C VAL A 301 29.64 -16.27 -31.36
N PRO A 302 29.85 -15.72 -32.57
CA PRO A 302 28.86 -14.87 -33.22
C PRO A 302 27.69 -15.72 -33.73
N ARG A 303 26.45 -15.35 -33.38
CA ARG A 303 25.24 -15.99 -33.94
C ARG A 303 24.85 -15.32 -35.26
N VAL A 304 25.04 -16.07 -36.33
CA VAL A 304 24.37 -15.90 -37.62
C VAL A 304 23.00 -16.57 -37.52
N PHE A 305 21.93 -15.86 -37.90
CA PHE A 305 20.59 -16.42 -38.03
C PHE A 305 20.37 -16.97 -39.45
N PRO A 306 19.91 -18.21 -39.60
CA PRO A 306 19.13 -18.60 -40.75
C PRO A 306 17.65 -18.79 -40.38
N LYS A 307 16.76 -18.25 -41.21
CA LYS A 307 15.39 -18.74 -41.46
C LYS A 307 15.39 -19.37 -42.87
N PRO A 308 14.38 -20.15 -43.30
CA PRO A 308 13.51 -21.12 -42.64
C PRO A 308 13.42 -22.45 -43.44
N LYS A 309 12.59 -23.40 -42.97
CA LYS A 309 11.78 -24.46 -43.68
C LYS A 309 11.46 -25.52 -42.61
N LEU A 310 10.24 -25.98 -42.32
CA LEU A 310 8.90 -25.90 -42.90
C LEU A 310 7.90 -25.51 -41.80
#